data_AF-A0A962T8W4-F1
#
_entry.id   AF-A0A962T8W4-F1
#
_cell.length_a   1.000
_cell.length_b   1.000
_cell.length_c   1.000
_cell.angle_alpha   90.00
_cell.angle_beta   90.00
_cell.angle_gamma   90.00
#
_symmetry.space_group_name_H-M   'P 1'
#
loop_
_entity.id
_entity.type
_entity.pdbx_description
1 polymer ?
#
loop_
_entity_poly.entity_id
_entity_poly.type
_entity_poly.pdbx_seq_one_letter_code
_entity_poly.pdbx_strand_id
1 'polypeptide(L)'
;MLIIRQEQMAVFEQAVVKNFASRVQEHLQTFFPEHCKVLGMDGTRAVIRLGLERAEYYHLVAERDVYVYVSLMFLLGSHFDEDPQLPWVGELLKDEAPETALARMTPIYDQAMTLLDSMVGPENEYLRQTLGLFQQPRVFESLPEAPSIGHRLLLLLQALAPQRYQALGDDILRHLVRHGYAAVKQHGLTTERGAMIYLSLAFLLGAGFDRDPLYPWASATLTHPDLSDPKQKSEALYAAARKHLAKYPPGCSQRADLTANLEMRPAKPYRRIIEKAD
;
A
#
# COMPACT_ATOMS: atom_id res chain seq x y z
N MET A 1 -42.07 -25.50 4.19
CA MET A 1 -41.36 -24.47 3.40
C MET A 1 -40.88 -23.40 4.37
N LEU A 2 -39.58 -23.30 4.58
CA LEU A 2 -38.98 -22.40 5.56
C LEU A 2 -38.75 -21.03 4.88
N ILE A 3 -39.52 -20.01 5.25
CA ILE A 3 -39.37 -18.66 4.69
C ILE A 3 -38.32 -17.93 5.53
N ILE A 4 -37.10 -17.80 5.02
CA ILE A 4 -36.02 -17.03 5.67
C ILE A 4 -36.33 -15.54 5.48
N ARG A 5 -36.38 -14.78 6.58
CA ARG A 5 -36.62 -13.32 6.54
C ARG A 5 -35.35 -12.57 6.13
N GLN A 6 -35.47 -11.40 5.49
CA GLN A 6 -34.31 -10.58 5.07
C GLN A 6 -33.33 -10.30 6.21
N GLU A 7 -33.84 -10.03 7.42
CA GLU A 7 -33.01 -9.81 8.61
C GLU A 7 -32.17 -11.05 8.99
N GLN A 8 -32.71 -12.25 8.79
CA GLN A 8 -31.99 -13.49 9.05
C GLN A 8 -30.92 -13.75 7.96
N MET A 9 -31.21 -13.40 6.71
CA MET A 9 -30.25 -13.49 5.61
C MET A 9 -29.04 -12.57 5.83
N ALA A 10 -29.28 -11.33 6.27
CA ALA A 10 -28.22 -10.37 6.58
C ALA A 10 -27.27 -10.87 7.69
N VAL A 11 -27.80 -11.56 8.71
CA VAL A 11 -26.99 -12.18 9.78
C VAL A 11 -26.11 -13.31 9.23
N PHE A 12 -26.63 -14.13 8.32
CA PHE A 12 -25.83 -15.17 7.67
C PHE A 12 -24.73 -14.60 6.78
N GLU A 13 -25.03 -13.57 5.99
CA GLU A 13 -24.03 -12.88 5.16
C GLU A 13 -22.90 -12.29 6.02
N GLN A 14 -23.24 -11.63 7.14
CA GLN A 14 -22.23 -11.12 8.08
C GLN A 14 -21.35 -12.22 8.66
N ALA A 15 -21.92 -13.38 9.00
CA ALA A 15 -21.15 -14.52 9.48
C ALA A 15 -20.21 -15.09 8.40
N VAL A 16 -20.67 -15.17 7.14
CA VAL A 16 -19.87 -15.61 5.99
C VAL A 16 -18.70 -14.65 5.76
N VAL A 17 -18.96 -13.33 5.72
CA VAL A 17 -17.92 -12.31 5.53
C VAL A 17 -16.91 -12.34 6.68
N LYS A 18 -17.36 -12.51 7.93
CA LYS A 18 -16.47 -12.64 9.09
C LYS A 18 -15.57 -13.88 8.99
N ASN A 19 -16.12 -15.02 8.59
CA ASN A 19 -15.34 -16.24 8.39
C ASN A 19 -14.32 -16.06 7.26
N PHE A 20 -14.71 -15.41 6.17
CA PHE A 20 -13.78 -15.09 5.09
C PHE A 20 -12.66 -14.16 5.55
N ALA A 21 -12.98 -13.09 6.27
CA ALA A 21 -12.01 -12.16 6.84
C ALA A 21 -10.99 -12.86 7.75
N SER A 22 -11.41 -13.85 8.54
CA SER A 22 -10.49 -14.68 9.34
C SER A 22 -9.50 -15.46 8.46
N ARG A 23 -9.94 -16.04 7.33
CA ARG A 23 -9.04 -16.73 6.39
C ARG A 23 -8.12 -15.77 5.64
N VAL A 24 -8.55 -14.53 5.38
CA VAL A 24 -7.68 -13.46 4.86
C VAL A 24 -6.62 -13.11 5.91
N GLN A 25 -7.00 -13.00 7.19
CA GLN A 25 -6.06 -12.76 8.27
C GLN A 25 -5.00 -13.86 8.37
N GLU A 26 -5.38 -15.14 8.30
CA GLU A 26 -4.44 -16.26 8.30
C GLU A 26 -3.45 -16.17 7.12
N HIS A 27 -3.93 -15.87 5.91
CA HIS A 27 -3.09 -15.64 4.74
C HIS A 27 -2.08 -14.52 4.96
N LEU A 28 -2.52 -13.39 5.52
CA LEU A 28 -1.64 -12.27 5.82
C LEU A 28 -0.61 -12.60 6.90
N GLN A 29 -0.97 -13.42 7.89
CA GLN A 29 -0.02 -13.89 8.90
C GLN A 29 1.03 -14.84 8.31
N THR A 30 0.69 -15.60 7.26
CA THR A 30 1.64 -16.45 6.55
C THR A 30 2.64 -15.63 5.72
N PHE A 31 2.16 -14.72 4.87
CA PHE A 31 3.01 -14.04 3.89
C PHE A 31 3.53 -12.66 4.32
N PHE A 32 2.87 -12.01 5.29
CA PHE A 32 3.25 -10.71 5.83
C PHE A 32 3.33 -10.72 7.37
N PRO A 33 4.06 -11.68 7.98
CA PRO A 33 4.06 -11.89 9.43
C PRO A 33 4.55 -10.66 10.19
N GLU A 34 5.59 -9.98 9.70
CA GLU A 34 6.14 -8.81 10.36
C GLU A 34 5.17 -7.60 10.33
N HIS A 35 4.45 -7.40 9.22
CA HIS A 35 3.41 -6.37 9.14
C HIS A 35 2.27 -6.68 10.13
N CYS A 36 1.79 -7.93 10.17
CA CYS A 36 0.74 -8.33 11.11
C CYS A 36 1.18 -8.16 12.57
N LYS A 37 2.45 -8.44 12.87
CA LYS A 37 3.03 -8.27 14.20
C LYS A 37 3.10 -6.80 14.63
N VAL A 38 3.46 -5.91 13.70
CA VAL A 38 3.47 -4.45 13.94
C VAL A 38 2.08 -3.93 14.21
N LEU A 39 1.15 -4.27 13.33
CA LEU A 39 -0.21 -3.74 13.35
C LEU A 39 -1.02 -4.30 14.52
N GLY A 40 -0.65 -5.49 14.99
CA GLY A 40 -1.46 -6.25 15.91
C GLY A 40 -2.77 -6.68 15.27
N MET A 41 -3.60 -7.37 16.05
CA MET A 41 -4.85 -7.92 15.54
C MET A 41 -5.82 -6.84 15.03
N ASP A 42 -5.96 -5.73 15.76
CA ASP A 42 -6.92 -4.69 15.40
C ASP A 42 -6.46 -3.87 14.18
N GLY A 43 -5.16 -3.59 14.07
CA GLY A 43 -4.61 -2.94 12.88
C GLY A 43 -4.74 -3.82 11.64
N THR A 44 -4.40 -5.12 11.74
CA THR A 44 -4.60 -6.07 10.63
C THR A 44 -6.07 -6.16 10.22
N ARG A 45 -7.01 -6.19 11.17
CA ARG A 45 -8.45 -6.16 10.87
C ARG A 45 -8.89 -4.87 10.18
N ALA A 46 -8.31 -3.72 10.53
CA ALA A 46 -8.60 -2.46 9.87
C ALA A 46 -8.18 -2.48 8.39
N VAL A 47 -7.01 -3.05 8.07
CA VAL A 47 -6.54 -3.23 6.69
C VAL A 47 -7.44 -4.20 5.93
N ILE A 48 -7.81 -5.34 6.53
CA ILE A 48 -8.73 -6.31 5.90
C ILE A 48 -10.09 -5.67 5.62
N ARG A 49 -10.63 -4.88 6.57
CA ARG A 49 -11.89 -4.17 6.38
C ARG A 49 -11.81 -3.20 5.21
N LEU A 50 -10.76 -2.39 5.14
CA LEU A 50 -10.53 -1.49 4.00
C LEU A 50 -10.45 -2.27 2.67
N GLY A 51 -9.75 -3.42 2.67
CA GLY A 51 -9.67 -4.27 1.48
C GLY A 51 -11.02 -4.84 1.04
N LEU A 52 -11.88 -5.22 1.98
CA LEU A 52 -13.25 -5.67 1.68
C LEU A 52 -14.14 -4.53 1.17
N GLU A 53 -14.02 -3.33 1.75
CA GLU A 53 -14.71 -2.13 1.28
C GLU A 53 -14.30 -1.78 -0.16
N ARG A 54 -13.00 -1.87 -0.47
CA ARG A 54 -12.46 -1.65 -1.83
C ARG A 54 -12.88 -2.74 -2.80
N ALA A 55 -12.87 -4.00 -2.37
CA ALA A 55 -13.37 -5.10 -3.17
C ALA A 55 -14.85 -4.91 -3.54
N GLU A 56 -15.68 -4.42 -2.62
CA GLU A 56 -17.07 -4.08 -2.92
C GLU A 56 -17.19 -2.90 -3.90
N TYR A 57 -16.41 -1.83 -3.67
CA TYR A 57 -16.39 -0.66 -4.55
C TYR A 57 -15.99 -1.00 -5.99
N TYR A 58 -15.03 -1.90 -6.18
CA TYR A 58 -14.58 -2.36 -7.51
C TYR A 58 -15.30 -3.62 -8.00
N HIS A 59 -16.39 -4.02 -7.34
CA HIS A 59 -17.19 -5.20 -7.71
C HIS A 59 -16.38 -6.51 -7.83
N LEU A 60 -15.34 -6.68 -7.02
CA LEU A 60 -14.54 -7.90 -6.92
C LEU A 60 -15.33 -8.97 -6.17
N VAL A 61 -15.89 -9.94 -6.89
CA VAL A 61 -16.78 -10.95 -6.31
C VAL A 61 -16.07 -12.23 -5.88
N ALA A 62 -14.96 -12.59 -6.52
CA ALA A 62 -14.25 -13.84 -6.25
C ALA A 62 -13.35 -13.75 -5.01
N GLU A 63 -13.28 -14.83 -4.22
CA GLU A 63 -12.37 -14.91 -3.06
C GLU A 63 -10.92 -14.65 -3.48
N ARG A 64 -10.47 -15.26 -4.59
CA ARG A 64 -9.13 -15.05 -5.15
C ARG A 64 -8.83 -13.56 -5.36
N ASP A 65 -9.75 -12.81 -5.94
CA ASP A 65 -9.55 -11.39 -6.25
C ASP A 65 -9.37 -10.57 -4.97
N VAL A 66 -10.11 -10.88 -3.91
CA VAL A 66 -9.94 -10.20 -2.62
C VAL A 66 -8.59 -10.57 -1.98
N TYR A 67 -8.17 -11.85 -2.04
CA TYR A 67 -6.84 -12.24 -1.56
C TYR A 67 -5.73 -11.50 -2.32
N VAL A 68 -5.85 -11.40 -3.64
CA VAL A 68 -4.92 -10.65 -4.48
C VAL A 68 -4.91 -9.18 -4.09
N TYR A 69 -6.08 -8.53 -4.02
CA TYR A 69 -6.21 -7.12 -3.70
C TYR A 69 -5.58 -6.78 -2.35
N VAL A 70 -5.93 -7.53 -1.29
CA VAL A 70 -5.37 -7.30 0.04
C VAL A 70 -3.87 -7.61 0.08
N SER A 71 -3.38 -8.59 -0.69
CA SER A 71 -1.94 -8.83 -0.80
C SER A 71 -1.21 -7.66 -1.48
N LEU A 72 -1.81 -7.06 -2.52
CA LEU A 72 -1.28 -5.86 -3.17
C LEU A 72 -1.27 -4.65 -2.24
N MET A 73 -2.26 -4.49 -1.35
CA MET A 73 -2.23 -3.45 -0.32
C MET A 73 -0.96 -3.52 0.53
N PHE A 74 -0.53 -4.71 0.96
CA PHE A 74 0.70 -4.89 1.75
C PHE A 74 2.00 -4.72 0.94
N LEU A 75 1.94 -4.89 -0.39
CA LEU A 75 3.11 -4.77 -1.27
C LEU A 75 3.32 -3.35 -1.80
N LEU A 76 2.24 -2.61 -2.04
CA LEU A 76 2.23 -1.33 -2.75
C LEU A 76 1.67 -0.17 -1.91
N GLY A 77 1.12 -0.44 -0.72
CA GLY A 77 0.37 0.51 0.12
C GLY A 77 -1.14 0.30 -0.01
N SER A 78 -1.90 0.58 1.04
CA SER A 78 -3.35 0.31 1.11
C SER A 78 -4.19 1.12 0.12
N HIS A 79 -3.61 2.18 -0.44
CA HIS A 79 -4.24 3.10 -1.39
C HIS A 79 -3.59 3.03 -2.78
N PHE A 80 -2.98 1.90 -3.14
CA PHE A 80 -2.31 1.69 -4.43
C PHE A 80 -3.23 1.91 -5.65
N ASP A 81 -4.54 1.73 -5.46
CA ASP A 81 -5.60 1.95 -6.45
C ASP A 81 -5.82 3.44 -6.79
N GLU A 82 -5.35 4.33 -5.93
CA GLU A 82 -5.39 5.79 -6.09
C GLU A 82 -3.99 6.41 -6.22
N ASP A 83 -2.92 5.59 -6.23
CA ASP A 83 -1.55 6.10 -6.17
C ASP A 83 -1.13 6.72 -7.51
N PRO A 84 -0.69 8.00 -7.55
CA PRO A 84 -0.17 8.64 -8.75
C PRO A 84 1.06 7.93 -9.35
N GLN A 85 1.72 7.05 -8.60
CA GLN A 85 2.81 6.20 -9.08
C GLN A 85 2.32 5.02 -9.93
N LEU A 86 1.05 4.66 -9.81
CA LEU A 86 0.45 3.47 -10.40
C LEU A 86 -0.85 3.80 -11.16
N PRO A 87 -0.85 4.77 -12.09
CA PRO A 87 -2.08 5.24 -12.75
C PRO A 87 -2.84 4.10 -13.46
N TRP A 88 -2.09 3.14 -14.01
CA TRP A 88 -2.64 1.97 -14.69
C TRP A 88 -3.50 1.06 -13.80
N VAL A 89 -3.27 1.03 -12.47
CA VAL A 89 -4.06 0.20 -11.54
C VAL A 89 -5.49 0.72 -11.47
N GLY A 90 -5.64 2.02 -11.20
CA GLY A 90 -6.95 2.65 -11.06
C GLY A 90 -7.75 2.61 -12.36
N GLU A 91 -7.07 2.67 -13.51
CA GLU A 91 -7.67 2.51 -14.84
C GLU A 91 -8.22 1.09 -15.04
N LEU A 92 -7.40 0.06 -14.79
CA LEU A 92 -7.80 -1.35 -14.93
C LEU A 92 -8.90 -1.77 -13.93
N LEU A 93 -8.86 -1.23 -12.70
CA LEU A 93 -9.89 -1.51 -11.70
C LEU A 93 -11.26 -0.88 -12.03
N LYS A 94 -11.28 0.20 -12.81
CA LYS A 94 -12.53 0.88 -13.23
C LYS A 94 -13.11 0.33 -14.53
N ASP A 95 -12.39 -0.53 -15.24
CA ASP A 95 -12.85 -1.11 -16.50
C ASP A 95 -13.89 -2.22 -16.28
N GLU A 96 -15.15 -1.83 -16.05
CA GLU A 96 -16.31 -2.68 -15.71
C GLU A 96 -16.85 -3.54 -16.87
N ALA A 97 -16.07 -3.77 -17.92
CA ALA A 97 -16.49 -4.66 -19.00
C ALA A 97 -16.90 -6.05 -18.42
N PRO A 98 -18.11 -6.57 -18.71
CA PRO A 98 -18.60 -7.84 -18.14
C PRO A 98 -17.68 -9.03 -18.43
N GLU A 99 -16.93 -8.96 -19.53
CA GLU A 99 -15.98 -9.98 -19.98
C GLU A 99 -14.68 -9.98 -19.17
N THR A 100 -14.35 -8.90 -18.46
CA THR A 100 -13.11 -8.73 -17.67
C THR A 100 -13.32 -8.83 -16.15
N ALA A 101 -14.56 -8.81 -15.67
CA ALA A 101 -14.90 -8.77 -14.24
C ALA A 101 -14.31 -9.92 -13.40
N LEU A 102 -14.17 -11.12 -13.99
CA LEU A 102 -13.57 -12.31 -13.35
C LEU A 102 -12.05 -12.45 -13.58
N ALA A 103 -11.45 -11.59 -14.41
CA ALA A 103 -10.07 -11.71 -14.84
C ALA A 103 -9.19 -10.50 -14.51
N ARG A 104 -9.77 -9.33 -14.19
CA ARG A 104 -9.05 -8.03 -14.03
C ARG A 104 -7.90 -8.05 -13.03
N MET A 105 -7.99 -8.83 -11.95
CA MET A 105 -6.95 -8.85 -10.94
C MET A 105 -5.70 -9.59 -11.41
N THR A 106 -5.80 -10.49 -12.39
CA THR A 106 -4.65 -11.24 -12.92
C THR A 106 -3.64 -10.31 -13.61
N PRO A 107 -4.00 -9.52 -14.66
CA PRO A 107 -3.05 -8.61 -15.30
C PRO A 107 -2.55 -7.53 -14.32
N ILE A 108 -3.39 -7.07 -13.39
CA ILE A 108 -2.94 -6.12 -12.35
C ILE A 108 -1.84 -6.74 -11.49
N TYR A 109 -2.05 -7.97 -11.03
CA TYR A 109 -1.09 -8.66 -10.19
C TYR A 109 0.22 -8.95 -10.93
N ASP A 110 0.15 -9.45 -12.16
CA ASP A 110 1.34 -9.79 -12.96
C ASP A 110 2.19 -8.54 -13.27
N GLN A 111 1.53 -7.44 -13.65
CA GLN A 111 2.19 -6.16 -13.87
C GLN A 111 2.78 -5.60 -12.57
N ALA A 112 2.07 -5.72 -11.45
CA ALA A 112 2.59 -5.33 -10.13
C ALA A 112 3.83 -6.14 -9.73
N MET A 113 3.86 -7.45 -9.95
CA MET A 113 5.01 -8.29 -9.61
C MET A 113 6.23 -7.94 -10.44
N THR A 114 6.04 -7.74 -11.76
CA THR A 114 7.09 -7.30 -12.68
C THR A 114 7.65 -5.93 -12.28
N LEU A 115 6.78 -5.00 -11.91
CA LEU A 115 7.17 -3.67 -11.45
C LEU A 115 7.93 -3.76 -10.12
N LEU A 116 7.47 -4.56 -9.16
CA LEU A 116 8.16 -4.76 -7.88
C LEU A 116 9.56 -5.37 -8.08
N ASP A 117 9.73 -6.36 -8.96
CA ASP A 117 11.05 -6.90 -9.29
C ASP A 117 12.00 -5.81 -9.79
N SER A 118 11.48 -4.91 -10.60
CA SER A 118 12.25 -3.78 -11.14
C SER A 118 12.54 -2.70 -10.09
N MET A 119 11.61 -2.43 -9.16
CA MET A 119 11.72 -1.36 -8.17
C MET A 119 12.49 -1.75 -6.91
N VAL A 120 12.19 -2.94 -6.36
CA VAL A 120 12.70 -3.40 -5.05
C VAL A 120 13.64 -4.59 -5.16
N GLY A 121 13.69 -5.25 -6.32
CA GLY A 121 14.51 -6.45 -6.56
C GLY A 121 13.72 -7.72 -6.24
N PRO A 122 13.95 -8.84 -6.95
CA PRO A 122 13.27 -10.12 -6.69
C PRO A 122 13.31 -10.53 -5.21
N GLU A 123 14.45 -10.31 -4.55
CA GLU A 123 14.73 -10.66 -3.15
C GLU A 123 14.76 -9.42 -2.24
N ASN A 124 14.15 -8.31 -2.66
CA ASN A 124 14.13 -7.01 -1.96
C ASN A 124 15.52 -6.36 -1.76
N GLU A 125 16.51 -6.71 -2.57
CA GLU A 125 17.88 -6.21 -2.45
C GLU A 125 17.99 -4.70 -2.71
N TYR A 126 17.24 -4.16 -3.68
CA TYR A 126 17.23 -2.72 -3.97
C TYR A 126 16.48 -1.96 -2.87
N LEU A 127 15.43 -2.55 -2.30
CA LEU A 127 14.76 -1.96 -1.13
C LEU A 127 15.68 -1.89 0.07
N ARG A 128 16.45 -2.95 0.38
CA ARG A 128 17.42 -2.92 1.50
C ARG A 128 18.46 -1.82 1.32
N GLN A 129 18.98 -1.64 0.11
CA GLN A 129 19.92 -0.56 -0.21
C GLN A 129 19.26 0.82 -0.01
N THR A 130 18.06 1.00 -0.55
CA THR A 130 17.25 2.23 -0.44
C THR A 130 17.00 2.60 1.02
N LEU A 131 16.58 1.64 1.85
CA LEU A 131 16.37 1.87 3.27
C LEU A 131 17.68 2.20 3.99
N GLY A 132 18.78 1.54 3.63
CA GLY A 132 20.11 1.87 4.15
C GLY A 132 20.55 3.32 3.87
N LEU A 133 20.19 3.86 2.70
CA LEU A 133 20.40 5.27 2.35
C LEU A 133 19.44 6.19 3.12
N PHE A 134 18.16 5.85 3.19
CA PHE A 134 17.14 6.62 3.92
C PHE A 134 17.48 6.81 5.41
N GLN A 135 18.17 5.84 6.03
CA GLN A 135 18.61 5.92 7.42
C GLN A 135 19.70 6.98 7.67
N GLN A 136 20.33 7.51 6.63
CA GLN A 136 21.44 8.47 6.73
C GLN A 136 20.91 9.89 6.54
N PRO A 137 20.96 10.78 7.56
CA PRO A 137 20.46 12.16 7.43
C PRO A 137 21.10 12.96 6.29
N ARG A 138 22.34 12.61 5.92
CA ARG A 138 23.10 13.25 4.84
C ARG A 138 22.45 13.13 3.47
N VAL A 139 21.55 12.16 3.27
CA VAL A 139 20.82 11.98 1.99
C VAL A 139 20.00 13.22 1.63
N PHE A 140 19.53 13.98 2.63
CA PHE A 140 18.77 15.23 2.43
C PHE A 140 19.66 16.48 2.32
N GLU A 141 20.96 16.35 2.63
CA GLU A 141 21.88 17.48 2.73
C GLU A 141 22.86 17.53 1.54
N SER A 142 23.13 16.38 0.92
CA SER A 142 24.19 16.20 -0.07
C SER A 142 23.70 16.33 -1.52
N LEU A 143 22.54 16.97 -1.74
CA LEU A 143 21.97 17.14 -3.08
C LEU A 143 22.60 18.34 -3.78
N PRO A 144 22.93 18.22 -5.08
CA PRO A 144 23.49 19.32 -5.84
C PRO A 144 22.48 20.48 -5.95
N GLU A 145 22.99 21.66 -6.31
CA GLU A 145 22.13 22.77 -6.69
C GLU A 145 21.26 22.39 -7.89
N ALA A 146 20.00 22.83 -7.88
CA ALA A 146 19.10 22.58 -9.00
C ALA A 146 18.17 23.78 -9.22
N PRO A 147 17.58 23.93 -10.43
CA PRO A 147 16.80 25.12 -10.80
C PRO A 147 15.54 25.36 -9.97
N SER A 148 15.08 24.37 -9.20
CA SER A 148 13.88 24.48 -8.35
C SER A 148 13.88 23.38 -7.28
N ILE A 149 13.08 23.56 -6.22
CA ILE A 149 12.85 22.53 -5.20
C ILE A 149 12.31 21.23 -5.83
N GLY A 150 11.41 21.33 -6.82
CA GLY A 150 10.89 20.17 -7.55
C GLY A 150 11.99 19.35 -8.25
N HIS A 151 12.97 20.03 -8.86
CA HIS A 151 14.14 19.36 -9.46
C HIS A 151 15.04 18.73 -8.40
N ARG A 152 15.28 19.40 -7.25
CA ARG A 152 16.05 18.81 -6.14
C ARG A 152 15.37 17.57 -5.57
N LEU A 153 14.04 17.56 -5.50
CA LEU A 153 13.28 16.39 -5.07
C LEU A 153 13.42 15.22 -6.03
N LEU A 154 13.38 15.45 -7.36
CA LEU A 154 13.63 14.37 -8.33
C LEU A 154 15.05 13.80 -8.18
N LEU A 155 16.05 14.66 -8.01
CA LEU A 155 17.43 14.23 -7.73
C LEU A 155 17.54 13.42 -6.43
N LEU A 156 16.78 13.79 -5.40
CA LEU A 156 16.68 13.02 -4.17
C LEU A 156 16.08 11.63 -4.42
N LEU A 157 14.94 11.54 -5.12
CA LEU A 157 14.31 10.24 -5.41
C LEU A 157 15.24 9.34 -6.22
N GLN A 158 15.96 9.90 -7.19
CA GLN A 158 16.94 9.19 -8.01
C GLN A 158 18.13 8.69 -7.18
N ALA A 159 18.67 9.54 -6.29
CA ALA A 159 19.76 9.18 -5.41
C ALA A 159 19.34 8.14 -4.35
N LEU A 160 18.09 8.20 -3.91
CA LEU A 160 17.55 7.34 -2.86
C LEU A 160 17.23 5.93 -3.36
N ALA A 161 16.59 5.80 -4.52
CA ALA A 161 16.20 4.50 -5.09
C ALA A 161 16.29 4.52 -6.63
N PRO A 162 17.49 4.38 -7.23
CA PRO A 162 17.68 4.56 -8.67
C PRO A 162 16.91 3.54 -9.51
N GLN A 163 16.79 2.29 -9.06
CA GLN A 163 16.03 1.25 -9.76
C GLN A 163 14.53 1.57 -9.77
N ARG A 164 13.98 2.05 -8.65
CA ARG A 164 12.60 2.52 -8.56
C ARG A 164 12.36 3.75 -9.42
N TYR A 165 13.30 4.69 -9.44
CA TYR A 165 13.23 5.87 -10.29
C TYR A 165 13.16 5.48 -11.77
N GLN A 166 14.04 4.56 -12.20
CA GLN A 166 14.08 4.07 -13.57
C GLN A 166 12.82 3.31 -13.96
N ALA A 167 12.29 2.47 -13.07
CA ALA A 167 11.10 1.66 -13.33
C ALA A 167 9.81 2.51 -13.48
N LEU A 168 9.69 3.60 -12.70
CA LEU A 168 8.52 4.49 -12.76
C LEU A 168 8.66 5.57 -13.84
N GLY A 169 9.87 6.04 -14.10
CA GLY A 169 10.13 7.08 -15.10
C GLY A 169 9.79 8.51 -14.64
N ASP A 170 10.33 9.48 -15.39
CA ASP A 170 10.36 10.89 -15.01
C ASP A 170 8.96 11.53 -14.93
N ASP A 171 8.05 11.18 -15.86
CA ASP A 171 6.71 11.76 -15.92
C ASP A 171 5.86 11.39 -14.70
N ILE A 172 5.89 10.11 -14.30
CA ILE A 172 5.20 9.62 -13.10
C ILE A 172 5.75 10.31 -11.85
N LEU A 173 7.07 10.44 -11.75
CA LEU A 173 7.70 11.03 -10.57
C LEU A 173 7.52 12.55 -10.49
N ARG A 174 7.47 13.25 -11.62
CA ARG A 174 7.05 14.65 -11.68
C ARG A 174 5.61 14.81 -11.22
N HIS A 175 4.71 13.89 -11.61
CA HIS A 175 3.34 13.91 -11.14
C HIS A 175 3.24 13.66 -9.63
N LEU A 176 3.98 12.67 -9.10
CA LEU A 176 4.09 12.42 -7.65
C LEU A 176 4.57 13.66 -6.89
N VAL A 177 5.64 14.31 -7.35
CA VAL A 177 6.17 15.53 -6.71
C VAL A 177 5.12 16.63 -6.69
N ARG A 178 4.42 16.87 -7.80
CA ARG A 178 3.34 17.88 -7.89
C ARG A 178 2.18 17.55 -6.95
N HIS A 179 1.73 16.29 -6.92
CA HIS A 179 0.63 15.85 -6.06
C HIS A 179 1.00 15.97 -4.58
N GLY A 180 2.20 15.52 -4.20
CA GLY A 180 2.65 15.53 -2.82
C GLY A 180 2.84 16.92 -2.22
N TYR A 181 3.09 17.97 -3.01
CA TYR A 181 3.15 19.35 -2.50
C TYR A 181 1.84 19.80 -1.84
N ALA A 182 0.69 19.36 -2.36
CA ALA A 182 -0.60 19.69 -1.75
C ALA A 182 -0.71 19.06 -0.36
N ALA A 183 -0.30 17.80 -0.21
CA ALA A 183 -0.31 17.09 1.06
C ALA A 183 0.72 17.65 2.06
N VAL A 184 1.93 17.97 1.60
CA VAL A 184 2.97 18.66 2.40
C VAL A 184 2.41 19.96 2.99
N LYS A 185 1.70 20.75 2.19
CA LYS A 185 1.05 21.99 2.63
C LYS A 185 -0.08 21.72 3.63
N GLN A 186 -0.93 20.72 3.38
CA GLN A 186 -2.02 20.33 4.28
C GLN A 186 -1.52 19.93 5.67
N HIS A 187 -0.38 19.22 5.74
CA HIS A 187 0.24 18.82 7.00
C HIS A 187 1.08 19.91 7.68
N GLY A 188 1.23 21.08 7.05
CA GLY A 188 2.01 22.20 7.57
C GLY A 188 3.53 22.01 7.49
N LEU A 189 4.01 21.14 6.60
CA LEU A 189 5.43 20.85 6.41
C LEU A 189 6.07 21.90 5.48
N THR A 190 6.28 23.12 5.98
CA THR A 190 6.70 24.27 5.16
C THR A 190 8.19 24.34 4.87
N THR A 191 9.01 23.46 5.46
CA THR A 191 10.46 23.43 5.22
C THR A 191 10.79 22.58 4.00
N GLU A 192 11.85 22.94 3.25
CA GLU A 192 12.32 22.13 2.12
C GLU A 192 12.68 20.71 2.57
N ARG A 193 13.39 20.57 3.69
CA ARG A 193 13.72 19.28 4.29
C ARG A 193 12.48 18.48 4.67
N GLY A 194 11.45 19.13 5.20
CA GLY A 194 10.17 18.49 5.50
C GLY A 194 9.45 17.97 4.26
N ALA A 195 9.46 18.74 3.17
CA ALA A 195 8.94 18.29 1.88
C ALA A 195 9.74 17.08 1.34
N MET A 196 11.08 17.11 1.46
CA MET A 196 11.96 15.99 1.06
C MET A 196 11.67 14.71 1.85
N ILE A 197 11.53 14.80 3.17
CA ILE A 197 11.19 13.66 4.04
C ILE A 197 9.82 13.10 3.63
N TYR A 198 8.80 13.96 3.53
CA TYR A 198 7.44 13.54 3.18
C TYR A 198 7.40 12.85 1.81
N LEU A 199 7.99 13.47 0.78
CA LEU A 199 7.98 12.93 -0.57
C LEU A 199 8.81 11.65 -0.70
N SER A 200 9.88 11.52 0.07
CA SER A 200 10.63 10.26 0.15
C SER A 200 9.77 9.15 0.76
N LEU A 201 8.96 9.44 1.79
CA LEU A 201 8.04 8.46 2.37
C LEU A 201 6.89 8.12 1.41
N ALA A 202 6.29 9.11 0.74
CA ALA A 202 5.27 8.89 -0.28
C ALA A 202 5.80 8.03 -1.44
N PHE A 203 7.04 8.29 -1.86
CA PHE A 203 7.72 7.51 -2.88
C PHE A 203 8.00 6.07 -2.43
N LEU A 204 8.36 5.83 -1.16
CA LEU A 204 8.70 4.50 -0.68
C LEU A 204 7.49 3.65 -0.29
N LEU A 205 6.51 4.27 0.37
CA LEU A 205 5.40 3.61 1.07
C LEU A 205 4.05 3.77 0.36
N GLY A 206 4.01 4.54 -0.73
CA GLY A 206 2.80 4.91 -1.44
C GLY A 206 2.32 6.31 -1.07
N ALA A 207 1.67 7.01 -2.01
CA ALA A 207 1.35 8.42 -1.86
C ALA A 207 0.35 8.73 -0.72
N GLY A 208 -0.45 7.74 -0.33
CA GLY A 208 -1.42 7.82 0.77
C GLY A 208 -0.91 7.35 2.13
N PHE A 209 0.42 7.19 2.31
CA PHE A 209 1.00 6.64 3.56
C PHE A 209 0.61 7.40 4.83
N ASP A 210 0.27 8.69 4.70
CA ASP A 210 -0.10 9.59 5.79
C ASP A 210 -1.46 9.24 6.43
N ARG A 211 -2.29 8.49 5.71
CA ARG A 211 -3.59 7.97 6.16
C ARG A 211 -3.70 6.44 6.07
N ASP A 212 -2.63 5.78 5.67
CA ASP A 212 -2.63 4.34 5.42
C ASP A 212 -2.68 3.54 6.74
N PRO A 213 -3.65 2.61 6.90
CA PRO A 213 -3.70 1.75 8.09
C PRO A 213 -2.48 0.84 8.27
N LEU A 214 -1.66 0.62 7.24
CA LEU A 214 -0.36 -0.06 7.36
C LEU A 214 0.67 0.76 8.12
N TYR A 215 0.53 2.09 8.16
CA TYR A 215 1.51 3.02 8.74
C TYR A 215 0.88 3.94 9.80
N PRO A 216 0.28 3.39 10.88
CA PRO A 216 -0.41 4.20 11.88
C PRO A 216 0.50 5.24 12.57
N TRP A 217 1.81 4.98 12.61
CA TRP A 217 2.82 5.92 13.12
C TRP A 217 2.90 7.22 12.29
N ALA A 218 2.65 7.17 10.98
CA ALA A 218 2.75 8.32 10.10
C ALA A 218 1.63 9.31 10.41
N SER A 219 0.38 8.83 10.39
CA SER A 219 -0.80 9.64 10.74
C SER A 219 -0.72 10.19 12.16
N ALA A 220 -0.35 9.35 13.14
CA ALA A 220 -0.21 9.76 14.53
C ALA A 220 0.84 10.87 14.71
N THR A 221 1.91 10.87 13.91
CA THR A 221 2.94 11.92 13.97
C THR A 221 2.49 13.20 13.27
N LEU A 222 1.90 13.09 12.08
CA LEU A 222 1.50 14.25 11.26
C LEU A 222 0.36 15.06 11.88
N THR A 223 -0.54 14.37 12.59
CA THR A 223 -1.73 14.94 13.24
C THR A 223 -1.53 15.28 14.71
N HIS A 224 -0.34 15.05 15.27
CA HIS A 224 -0.08 15.29 16.69
C HIS A 224 -0.25 16.78 17.05
N PRO A 225 -1.14 17.13 18.01
CA PRO A 225 -1.48 18.53 18.29
C PRO A 225 -0.28 19.35 18.80
N ASP A 226 0.61 18.71 19.58
CA ASP A 226 1.80 19.38 20.13
C ASP A 226 2.91 19.65 19.09
N LEU A 227 2.81 19.09 17.88
CA LEU A 227 3.79 19.29 16.81
C LEU A 227 3.34 20.42 15.89
N SER A 228 3.23 21.64 16.41
CA SER A 228 2.85 22.82 15.62
C SER A 228 4.01 23.42 14.81
N ASP A 229 5.25 23.24 15.26
CA ASP A 229 6.44 23.72 14.55
C ASP A 229 6.76 22.83 13.33
N PRO A 230 6.82 23.38 12.10
CA PRO A 230 7.05 22.58 10.89
C PRO A 230 8.35 21.77 10.90
N LYS A 231 9.42 22.33 11.47
CA LYS A 231 10.73 21.65 11.53
C LYS A 231 10.66 20.48 12.51
N GLN A 232 10.17 20.69 13.72
CA GLN A 232 10.00 19.64 14.72
C GLN A 232 9.08 18.53 14.21
N LYS A 233 7.97 18.87 13.55
CA LYS A 233 7.07 17.89 12.95
C LYS A 233 7.79 17.03 11.89
N SER A 234 8.54 17.65 10.98
CA SER A 234 9.28 16.92 9.95
C SER A 234 10.36 15.99 10.53
N GLU A 235 11.07 16.42 11.56
CA GLU A 235 12.09 15.59 12.23
C GLU A 235 11.45 14.46 13.03
N ALA A 236 10.31 14.70 13.68
CA ALA A 236 9.54 13.66 14.35
C ALA A 236 9.05 12.60 13.35
N LEU A 237 8.54 13.02 12.19
CA LEU A 237 8.12 12.12 11.11
C LEU A 237 9.30 11.27 10.62
N TYR A 238 10.45 11.89 10.39
CA TYR A 238 11.65 11.19 9.95
C TYR A 238 12.16 10.20 11.01
N ALA A 239 12.18 10.59 12.28
CA ALA A 239 12.57 9.72 13.38
C ALA A 239 11.63 8.51 13.53
N ALA A 240 10.31 8.74 13.45
CA ALA A 240 9.31 7.68 13.48
C ALA A 240 9.48 6.71 12.31
N ALA A 241 9.63 7.24 11.09
CA ALA A 241 9.86 6.44 9.90
C ALA A 241 11.14 5.60 10.01
N ARG A 242 12.27 6.20 10.41
CA ARG A 242 13.54 5.48 10.57
C ARG A 242 13.44 4.34 11.56
N LYS A 243 12.85 4.60 12.73
CA LYS A 243 12.64 3.59 13.77
C LYS A 243 11.78 2.44 13.24
N HIS A 244 10.73 2.77 12.49
CA HIS A 244 9.81 1.78 11.96
C HIS A 244 10.47 0.95 10.85
N LEU A 245 10.97 1.59 9.80
CA LEU A 245 11.52 0.94 8.61
C LEU A 245 12.82 0.17 8.87
N ALA A 246 13.59 0.54 9.89
CA ALA A 246 14.76 -0.25 10.31
C ALA A 246 14.37 -1.60 10.90
N LYS A 247 13.21 -1.67 11.57
CA LYS A 247 12.74 -2.87 12.26
C LYS A 247 11.78 -3.70 11.39
N TYR A 248 11.01 -3.03 10.55
CA TYR A 248 9.92 -3.61 9.76
C TYR A 248 9.93 -3.00 8.36
N PRO A 249 10.79 -3.50 7.45
CA PRO A 249 10.80 -3.03 6.07
C PRO A 249 9.48 -3.43 5.36
N PRO A 250 8.94 -2.57 4.48
CA PRO A 250 7.76 -2.90 3.69
C PRO A 250 8.06 -4.03 2.69
N GLY A 251 7.01 -4.69 2.20
CA GLY A 251 7.11 -5.75 1.17
C GLY A 251 7.03 -7.17 1.71
N CYS A 252 7.39 -8.13 0.84
CA CYS A 252 7.34 -9.57 1.11
C CYS A 252 8.61 -10.24 0.55
N SER A 253 9.28 -11.08 1.35
CA SER A 253 10.46 -11.85 0.91
C SER A 253 10.11 -13.19 0.25
N GLN A 254 8.82 -13.55 0.21
CA GLN A 254 8.33 -14.83 -0.30
C GLN A 254 7.33 -14.59 -1.45
N ARG A 255 7.64 -13.66 -2.36
CA ARG A 255 6.70 -13.29 -3.44
C ARG A 255 6.39 -14.45 -4.38
N ALA A 256 7.34 -15.35 -4.64
CA ALA A 256 7.10 -16.55 -5.42
C ALA A 256 6.08 -17.50 -4.75
N ASP A 257 6.25 -17.76 -3.45
CA ASP A 257 5.33 -18.62 -2.69
C ASP A 257 3.93 -17.97 -2.54
N LEU A 258 3.89 -16.65 -2.36
CA LEU A 258 2.65 -15.87 -2.35
C LEU A 258 1.91 -16.03 -3.69
N THR A 259 2.59 -15.86 -4.82
CA THR A 259 2.01 -16.04 -6.16
C THR A 259 1.44 -17.45 -6.32
N ALA A 260 2.23 -18.48 -6.04
CA ALA A 260 1.78 -19.87 -6.13
C ALA A 260 0.56 -20.14 -5.24
N ASN A 261 0.52 -19.56 -4.02
CA ASN A 261 -0.63 -19.68 -3.14
C ASN A 261 -1.89 -19.00 -3.69
N LEU A 262 -1.75 -17.80 -4.26
CA LEU A 262 -2.86 -17.03 -4.83
C LEU A 262 -3.44 -17.70 -6.09
N GLU A 263 -2.61 -18.35 -6.91
CA GLU A 263 -3.05 -19.13 -8.08
C GLU A 263 -3.91 -20.33 -7.70
N MET A 264 -3.66 -20.94 -6.55
CA MET A 264 -4.46 -22.07 -6.04
C MET A 264 -5.80 -21.65 -5.40
N ARG A 265 -6.07 -20.35 -5.24
CA ARG A 265 -7.30 -19.87 -4.57
C ARG A 265 -8.52 -20.04 -5.48
N PRO A 266 -9.69 -20.41 -4.91
CA PRO A 266 -10.89 -20.62 -5.69
C PRO A 266 -11.45 -19.30 -6.24
N ALA A 267 -12.01 -19.35 -7.46
CA ALA A 267 -12.78 -18.26 -8.06
C ALA A 267 -14.23 -18.18 -7.55
N LYS A 268 -14.54 -18.81 -6.39
CA LYS A 268 -15.90 -18.82 -5.84
C LYS A 268 -16.24 -17.47 -5.18
N PRO A 269 -17.52 -17.08 -5.10
CA PRO A 269 -17.89 -15.82 -4.46
C PRO A 269 -17.63 -15.83 -2.95
N TYR A 270 -17.06 -14.74 -2.41
CA TYR A 270 -16.73 -14.66 -0.98
C TYR A 270 -17.94 -14.44 -0.06
N ARG A 271 -19.08 -13.97 -0.60
CA ARG A 271 -20.34 -13.75 0.12
C ARG A 271 -21.32 -14.94 0.06
N ARG A 272 -20.96 -16.07 -0.57
CA ARG A 272 -21.91 -17.17 -0.81
C ARG A 272 -22.21 -17.93 0.48
N ILE A 273 -23.47 -17.98 0.88
CA ILE A 273 -23.96 -18.95 1.86
C ILE A 273 -23.85 -20.33 1.22
N ILE A 274 -23.16 -21.25 1.87
CA ILE A 274 -23.18 -22.66 1.46
C ILE A 274 -24.59 -23.15 1.76
N GLU A 275 -25.48 -23.13 0.77
CA GLU A 275 -26.61 -24.04 0.77
C GLU A 275 -26.00 -25.44 0.72
N LYS A 276 -26.11 -26.19 1.83
CA LYS A 276 -25.70 -27.59 1.87
C LYS A 276 -26.40 -28.31 0.71
N ALA A 277 -25.61 -29.06 -0.05
CA ALA A 277 -26.11 -29.99 -1.05
C ALA A 277 -27.15 -30.93 -0.42
N ASP A 278 -28.31 -31.04 -1.07
CA ASP A 278 -29.23 -32.16 -0.90
C ASP A 278 -28.55 -33.47 -1.34
#